data_AF-A0A7C0VZG1-F1
#
_entry.id   AF-A0A7C0VZG1-F1
#
_cell.length_a   1.000
_cell.length_b   1.000
_cell.length_c   1.000
_cell.angle_alpha   90.00
_cell.angle_beta   90.00
_cell.angle_gamma   90.00
#
_symmetry.space_group_name_H-M   'P 1'
#
loop_
_entity.id
_entity.type
_entity.pdbx_description
1 polymer ?
#
loop_
_entity_poly.entity_id
_entity_poly.type
_entity_poly.pdbx_seq_one_letter_code
_entity_poly.pdbx_strand_id
1 'polypeptide(L)'
;MGGSRGRHMLETGIIYKIIGIMIASILIVFLGKADKRHRLSIGNKLILQILISLIVIYSGVKIEFLRDPSSAGEYLYLNFFSIPLTLIWIVSITNSI
;
A
#
# COMPACT_ATOMS: atom_id res chain seq x y z
N MET A 1 -16.79 30.45 -11.65
CA MET A 1 -16.26 30.29 -10.27
C MET A 1 -16.30 28.84 -9.74
N GLY A 2 -16.16 27.81 -10.59
CA GLY A 2 -16.25 26.38 -10.18
C GLY A 2 -14.93 25.63 -10.05
N GLY A 3 -13.80 26.20 -10.51
CA GLY A 3 -12.51 25.49 -10.58
C GLY A 3 -11.75 25.34 -9.26
N SER A 4 -12.07 26.11 -8.22
CA SER A 4 -11.32 26.06 -6.95
C SER A 4 -11.67 24.84 -6.08
N ARG A 5 -12.94 24.39 -6.10
CA ARG A 5 -13.38 23.25 -5.28
C ARG A 5 -12.78 21.92 -5.74
N GLY A 6 -12.66 21.71 -7.06
CA GLY A 6 -12.07 20.49 -7.61
C GLY A 6 -10.60 20.32 -7.21
N ARG A 7 -9.82 21.41 -7.20
CA ARG A 7 -8.40 21.38 -6.80
C ARG A 7 -8.23 20.98 -5.33
N HIS A 8 -9.03 21.55 -4.43
CA HIS A 8 -8.96 21.18 -3.01
C HIS A 8 -9.33 19.72 -2.72
N MET A 9 -10.28 19.14 -3.47
CA MET A 9 -10.62 17.71 -3.33
C MET A 9 -9.46 16.80 -3.76
N LEU A 10 -8.76 17.16 -4.84
CA LEU A 10 -7.57 16.44 -5.31
C LEU A 10 -6.41 16.56 -4.32
N GLU A 11 -6.14 17.78 -3.84
CA GLU A 11 -5.11 18.04 -2.83
C GLU A 11 -5.34 17.20 -1.58
N THR A 12 -6.57 17.21 -1.06
CA THR A 12 -6.92 16.46 0.15
C THR A 12 -6.76 14.95 -0.07
N GLY A 13 -7.22 14.41 -1.21
CA GLY A 13 -7.08 12.99 -1.53
C GLY A 13 -5.62 12.54 -1.66
N ILE A 14 -4.76 13.37 -2.24
CA ILE A 14 -3.33 13.13 -2.33
C ILE A 14 -2.68 13.18 -0.94
N ILE A 15 -3.05 14.16 -0.12
CA ILE A 15 -2.55 14.29 1.26
C ILE A 15 -2.89 13.03 2.07
N TYR A 16 -4.12 12.51 1.99
CA TYR A 16 -4.49 11.27 2.69
C TYR A 16 -3.62 10.07 2.28
N LYS A 17 -3.36 9.90 0.98
CA LYS A 17 -2.46 8.85 0.47
C LYS A 17 -1.03 9.02 1.01
N ILE A 18 -0.50 10.24 0.97
CA ILE A 18 0.85 10.55 1.48
C ILE A 18 0.94 10.26 2.98
N ILE A 19 -0.05 10.69 3.77
CA ILE A 19 -0.10 10.42 5.21
C ILE A 19 -0.13 8.91 5.47
N GLY A 20 -0.95 8.16 4.72
CA GLY A 20 -1.00 6.70 4.82
C GLY A 20 0.34 6.03 4.55
N ILE A 21 1.04 6.46 3.49
CA ILE A 21 2.38 5.97 3.17
C ILE A 21 3.38 6.31 4.27
N MET A 22 3.40 7.56 4.76
CA MET A 22 4.32 8.00 5.81
C MET A 22 4.14 7.19 7.10
N ILE A 23 2.89 7.00 7.54
CA ILE A 23 2.58 6.18 8.73
C ILE A 23 3.06 4.75 8.52
N ALA A 24 2.76 4.14 7.38
CA ALA A 24 3.15 2.77 7.09
C ALA A 24 4.68 2.58 7.02
N SER A 25 5.40 3.52 6.39
CA SER A 25 6.86 3.50 6.33
C SER A 25 7.49 3.54 7.72
N ILE A 26 6.99 4.42 8.60
CA ILE A 26 7.46 4.51 9.99
C ILE A 26 7.21 3.19 10.72
N LEU A 27 6.01 2.61 10.59
CA LEU A 27 5.66 1.34 11.23
C LEU A 27 6.54 0.18 10.74
N ILE A 28 6.84 0.10 9.44
CA ILE A 28 7.74 -0.92 8.87
C ILE A 28 9.16 -0.79 9.45
N VAL A 29 9.68 0.43 9.60
CA VAL A 29 11.00 0.66 10.20
C VAL A 29 11.02 0.21 11.66
N PHE A 30 9.98 0.51 12.43
CA PHE A 30 9.85 0.04 13.81
C PHE A 30 9.71 -1.48 13.89
N LEU A 31 8.93 -2.09 13.00
CA LEU A 31 8.79 -3.54 12.89
C LEU A 31 10.16 -4.19 12.62
N GLY A 32 10.94 -3.67 11.68
CA GLY A 32 12.28 -4.17 11.38
C GLY A 32 13.26 -4.03 12.56
N LYS A 33 13.17 -2.95 13.33
CA LYS A 33 13.94 -2.78 14.58
C LYS A 33 13.51 -3.78 15.65
N ALA A 34 12.20 -3.96 15.84
CA ALA A 34 11.64 -4.89 16.82
C ALA A 34 11.98 -6.34 16.48
N ASP A 35 11.94 -6.72 15.20
CA ASP A 35 12.31 -8.04 14.69
C ASP A 35 13.75 -8.42 15.07
N LYS A 36 14.70 -7.50 14.86
CA LYS A 36 16.11 -7.68 15.25
C LYS A 36 16.29 -7.87 16.76
N ARG A 37 15.53 -7.15 17.59
CA ARG A 37 15.66 -7.18 19.04
C ARG A 37 14.97 -8.38 19.69
N HIS A 38 13.77 -8.71 19.23
CA HIS A 38 12.89 -9.69 19.86
C HIS A 38 12.86 -11.04 19.14
N ARG A 39 13.55 -11.19 17.99
CA ARG A 39 13.50 -12.40 17.14
C ARG A 39 12.07 -12.87 16.95
N LEU A 40 11.25 -12.00 16.36
CA LEU A 40 9.83 -12.27 16.20
C LEU A 40 9.62 -13.56 15.40
N SER A 41 8.61 -14.34 15.76
CA SER A 41 8.22 -15.49 14.96
C SER A 41 7.75 -15.03 13.57
N ILE A 42 7.99 -15.88 12.57
CA ILE A 42 7.61 -15.62 11.17
C ILE A 42 6.14 -15.22 11.06
N GLY A 43 5.26 -15.88 11.83
CA GLY A 43 3.83 -15.55 11.87
C GLY A 43 3.54 -14.15 12.40
N ASN A 44 4.17 -13.74 13.51
CA ASN A 44 3.94 -12.42 14.11
C ASN A 44 4.42 -11.30 13.19
N LYS A 45 5.55 -11.50 12.50
CA LYS A 45 6.07 -10.56 11.51
C LYS A 45 5.10 -10.37 10.35
N LEU A 46 4.56 -11.47 9.81
CA LEU A 46 3.58 -11.43 8.72
C LEU A 46 2.27 -10.75 9.12
N ILE A 47 1.74 -11.04 10.31
CA ILE A 47 0.51 -10.39 10.80
C ILE A 47 0.69 -8.87 10.87
N LEU A 48 1.82 -8.41 11.42
CA LEU A 48 2.12 -6.99 11.51
C LEU A 48 2.30 -6.35 10.13
N GLN A 49 2.97 -7.02 9.18
CA GLN A 49 3.08 -6.55 7.80
C GLN A 49 1.72 -6.45 7.10
N ILE A 50 0.81 -7.41 7.33
CA ILE A 50 -0.56 -7.38 6.80
C ILE A 50 -1.31 -6.16 7.36
N LEU A 51 -1.24 -5.93 8.67
CA LEU A 51 -1.89 -4.77 9.31
C LEU A 51 -1.35 -3.44 8.75
N ILE A 52 -0.04 -3.31 8.57
CA ILE A 52 0.56 -2.11 7.99
C ILE A 52 0.15 -1.93 6.53
N SER A 53 0.10 -3.01 5.76
CA SER A 53 -0.34 -2.98 4.36
C SER A 53 -1.79 -2.54 4.23
N LEU A 54 -2.66 -2.94 5.16
CA LEU A 54 -4.05 -2.50 5.19
C LEU A 54 -4.15 -0.99 5.40
N ILE A 55 -3.32 -0.37 6.24
CA ILE A 55 -3.31 1.10 6.45
C ILE A 55 -3.04 1.83 5.12
N VAL A 56 -2.08 1.33 4.33
CA VAL A 56 -1.76 1.88 3.00
C VAL A 56 -2.96 1.73 2.07
N ILE A 57 -3.59 0.55 2.02
CA ILE A 57 -4.75 0.30 1.17
C ILE A 57 -5.94 1.19 1.56
N TYR A 58 -6.20 1.37 2.87
CA TYR A 58 -7.25 2.25 3.37
C TYR A 58 -7.02 3.72 3.03
N SER A 59 -5.77 4.16 2.91
CA SER A 59 -5.44 5.50 2.42
C SER A 59 -5.73 5.71 0.92
N GLY A 60 -6.17 4.66 0.22
CA GLY A 60 -6.48 4.67 -1.20
C GLY A 60 -5.29 4.34 -2.09
N VAL A 61 -4.18 3.86 -1.52
CA VAL A 61 -3.01 3.40 -2.29
C VAL A 61 -3.21 1.92 -2.61
N LYS A 62 -3.58 1.64 -3.86
CA LYS A 62 -3.84 0.29 -4.37
C LYS A 62 -3.51 0.20 -5.85
N ILE A 63 -3.17 -1.00 -6.29
CA ILE A 63 -2.92 -1.32 -7.69
C ILE A 63 -4.28 -1.46 -8.38
N GLU A 64 -4.69 -0.46 -9.15
CA GLU A 64 -6.01 -0.44 -9.79
C GLU A 64 -6.02 -1.15 -11.15
N PHE A 65 -4.89 -1.12 -11.84
CA PHE A 65 -4.70 -1.74 -13.14
C PHE A 65 -3.28 -2.34 -13.25
N LEU A 66 -3.16 -3.40 -14.04
CA LEU A 66 -1.89 -3.95 -14.49
C LEU A 66 -1.79 -3.77 -15.99
N ARG A 67 -0.59 -3.51 -16.48
CA ARG A 67 -0.32 -3.51 -17.91
C ARG A 67 -0.12 -4.95 -18.37
N ASP A 68 -0.87 -5.37 -19.38
CA ASP A 68 -0.70 -6.67 -20.00
C ASP A 68 0.59 -6.67 -20.85
N PRO A 69 1.59 -7.51 -20.54
CA PRO A 69 2.80 -7.63 -21.34
C PRO A 69 2.58 -8.36 -22.67
N SER A 70 1.50 -9.15 -22.80
CA SER A 70 1.21 -10.00 -23.96
C SER A 70 0.28 -9.32 -24.96
N SER A 71 -0.65 -8.49 -24.48
CA SER A 71 -1.65 -7.81 -25.32
C SER A 71 -1.24 -6.35 -25.54
N ALA A 72 -0.31 -6.09 -26.47
CA ALA A 72 0.03 -4.78 -27.06
C ALA A 72 -0.09 -3.49 -26.18
N GLY A 73 0.12 -3.57 -24.86
CA GLY A 73 -0.02 -2.45 -23.93
C GLY A 73 -1.43 -2.17 -23.39
N GLU A 74 -2.37 -3.12 -23.48
CA GLU A 74 -3.68 -3.01 -22.85
C GLU A 74 -3.60 -3.01 -21.30
N TYR A 75 -4.58 -2.37 -20.68
CA TYR A 75 -4.69 -2.27 -19.22
C TYR A 75 -5.75 -3.25 -18.70
N LEU A 76 -5.32 -4.17 -17.86
CA LEU A 76 -6.20 -5.06 -17.11
C LEU A 76 -6.63 -4.34 -15.83
N TYR A 77 -7.92 -4.01 -15.71
CA TYR A 77 -8.47 -3.41 -14.50
C TYR A 77 -8.83 -4.48 -13.48
N LEU A 78 -8.26 -4.39 -12.28
CA LEU A 78 -8.36 -5.45 -11.28
C LEU A 78 -9.66 -5.41 -10.49
N ASN A 79 -10.27 -4.22 -10.39
CA ASN A 79 -11.48 -3.98 -9.61
C ASN A 79 -11.40 -4.60 -8.20
N PHE A 80 -12.15 -5.67 -7.92
CA PHE A 80 -12.14 -6.38 -6.63
C PHE A 80 -10.77 -6.98 -6.28
N PHE A 81 -9.99 -7.46 -7.27
CA PHE A 81 -8.67 -8.02 -7.06
C PHE A 81 -7.59 -6.98 -6.69
N SER A 82 -7.92 -5.69 -6.76
CA SER A 82 -7.00 -4.61 -6.42
C SER A 82 -6.51 -4.70 -4.97
N ILE A 83 -7.41 -5.01 -4.03
CA ILE A 83 -7.09 -5.12 -2.60
C ILE A 83 -6.17 -6.31 -2.32
N PRO A 84 -6.54 -7.57 -2.65
CA PRO A 84 -5.70 -8.72 -2.34
C PRO A 84 -4.36 -8.66 -3.07
N LEU A 85 -4.31 -8.16 -4.32
CA LEU A 85 -3.05 -8.01 -5.03
C LEU A 85 -2.14 -6.99 -4.34
N THR A 86 -2.67 -5.82 -3.99
CA THR A 86 -1.88 -4.79 -3.30
C THR A 86 -1.35 -5.31 -1.97
N LEU A 87 -2.18 -6.03 -1.21
CA LEU A 87 -1.78 -6.62 0.06
C LEU A 87 -0.60 -7.59 -0.12
N ILE A 88 -0.72 -8.53 -1.06
CA ILE A 88 0.33 -9.50 -1.38
C ILE A 88 1.59 -8.77 -1.83
N TRP A 89 1.46 -7.73 -2.65
CA TRP A 89 2.58 -6.98 -3.18
C TRP A 89 3.39 -6.28 -2.07
N ILE A 90 2.71 -5.54 -1.18
CA ILE A 90 3.38 -4.84 -0.07
C ILE A 90 4.07 -5.83 0.87
N VAL A 91 3.37 -6.90 1.29
CA VAL A 91 3.92 -7.91 2.20
C VAL A 91 5.09 -8.65 1.54
N SER A 92 4.98 -9.02 0.27
CA SER A 92 6.04 -9.74 -0.46
C SER A 92 7.32 -8.90 -0.58
N ILE A 93 7.20 -7.63 -0.95
CA ILE A 93 8.36 -6.73 -1.04
C ILE A 93 9.01 -6.56 0.33
N THR A 94 8.22 -6.36 1.38
CA THR A 94 8.74 -6.14 2.74
C THR A 94 9.37 -7.41 3.33
N ASN A 95 8.92 -8.60 2.94
CA ASN A 95 9.47 -9.87 3.38
C ASN A 95 10.68 -10.34 2.56
N SER A 96 10.81 -9.89 1.31
CA SER A 96 11.92 -10.24 0.42
C SER A 96 13.23 -9.50 0.74
N ILE A 97 13.19 -8.53 1.67
CA ILE A 97 14.32 -7.71 2.12
C ILE A 97 14.79 -8.20 3.49
#